data_AF-A0A961AUF0-F1
#
_entry.id   AF-A0A961AUF0-F1
#
_cell.length_a   1.000
_cell.length_b   1.000
_cell.length_c   1.000
_cell.angle_alpha   90.00
_cell.angle_beta   90.00
_cell.angle_gamma   90.00
#
_symmetry.space_group_name_H-M   'P 1'
#
loop_
_entity.id
_entity.type
_entity.pdbx_description
1 polymer ?
#
loop_
_entity_poly.entity_id
_entity_poly.type
_entity_poly.pdbx_seq_one_letter_code
_entity_poly.pdbx_strand_id
1 'polypeptide(L)' 'RVRLEDPETGEQIEINTSSPKLRRAYAQEAQRWQSELDSQFRRLAIDKIGLSTDEDYLPALHAFFKGRGGAQ' A
#
# COMPACT_ATOMS: atom_id res chain seq x y z
N ARG A 1 3.04 12.07 17.38
CA ARG A 1 3.30 10.86 18.20
C ARG A 1 2.12 9.93 17.99
N VAL A 2 2.38 8.73 17.53
CA VAL A 2 1.39 7.66 17.34
C VAL A 2 1.89 6.47 18.15
N ARG A 3 1.01 5.87 18.94
CA ARG A 3 1.28 4.60 19.60
C ARG A 3 0.70 3.50 18.72
N LEU A 4 1.55 2.54 18.39
CA LEU A 4 1.17 1.33 17.69
C LEU A 4 1.27 0.19 18.70
N GLU A 5 0.29 -0.70 18.67
CA GLU A 5 0.28 -1.93 19.45
C GLU A 5 0.23 -3.10 18.49
N ASP A 6 1.12 -4.07 18.70
CA ASP A 6 1.09 -5.34 17.98
C ASP A 6 -0.11 -6.17 18.48
N PRO A 7 -1.08 -6.51 17.61
CA PRO A 7 -2.27 -7.25 18.02
C PRO A 7 -1.99 -8.73 18.36
N GLU A 8 -0.88 -9.31 17.89
CA GLU A 8 -0.49 -10.69 18.20
C GLU A 8 0.31 -10.80 19.51
N THR A 9 1.10 -9.78 19.89
CA THR A 9 2.00 -9.86 21.05
C THR A 9 1.67 -8.87 22.18
N GLY A 10 0.92 -7.81 21.91
CA GLY A 10 0.64 -6.72 22.84
C GLY A 10 1.80 -5.73 23.03
N GLU A 11 2.89 -5.84 22.26
CA GLU A 11 4.01 -4.91 22.34
C GLU A 11 3.61 -3.51 21.85
N GLN A 12 3.96 -2.47 22.63
CA GLN A 12 3.65 -1.08 22.28
C GLN A 12 4.91 -0.32 21.85
N ILE A 13 4.83 0.27 20.67
CA ILE A 13 5.89 1.10 20.10
C ILE A 13 5.36 2.51 19.90
N GLU A 14 6.09 3.50 20.40
CA GLU A 14 5.77 4.91 20.20
C GLU A 14 6.60 5.51 19.05
N ILE A 15 5.91 5.95 18.00
CA ILE A 15 6.54 6.55 16.82
C ILE A 15 6.31 8.07 16.82
N ASN A 16 7.40 8.83 16.73
CA ASN A 16 7.34 10.27 16.60
C ASN A 16 7.09 10.74 15.16
N THR A 17 5.86 10.60 14.70
CA THR A 17 5.39 10.98 13.35
C THR A 17 5.43 12.49 13.04
N SER A 18 5.68 13.37 14.02
CA SER A 18 5.77 14.81 13.78
C SER A 18 7.14 15.25 13.26
N SER A 19 8.17 14.39 13.33
CA SER A 19 9.51 14.68 12.82
C SER A 19 9.54 14.77 11.29
N PRO A 20 9.93 15.92 10.70
CA PRO A 20 10.04 16.06 9.25
C PRO A 20 11.08 15.11 8.63
N LYS A 21 12.18 14.84 9.35
CA LYS A 21 13.23 13.89 8.91
C LYS A 21 12.66 12.47 8.80
N LEU A 22 11.90 12.04 9.81
CA LEU A 22 11.26 10.72 9.81
C LEU A 22 10.25 10.59 8.65
N ARG A 23 9.40 11.61 8.45
CA ARG A 23 8.41 11.60 7.35
C ARG A 23 9.08 11.49 5.98
N ARG A 24 10.17 12.22 5.74
CA ARG A 24 10.89 12.16 4.46
C ARG A 24 11.53 10.79 4.23
N ALA A 25 12.20 10.24 5.25
CA ALA A 25 12.81 8.92 5.15
C ALA A 25 11.75 7.84 4.89
N TYR A 26 10.64 7.87 5.63
CA TYR A 26 9.53 6.95 5.41
C TYR A 26 8.94 7.04 4.01
N ALA A 27 8.69 8.26 3.51
CA ALA A 27 8.14 8.46 2.16
C ALA A 27 9.07 7.92 1.07
N GLN A 28 10.39 8.09 1.21
CA GLN A 28 11.37 7.55 0.27
C GLN A 28 11.38 6.02 0.27
N GLU A 29 11.40 5.39 1.45
CA GLU A 29 11.36 3.93 1.56
C GLU A 29 10.04 3.35 1.08
N ALA A 30 8.91 3.97 1.39
CA ALA A 30 7.60 3.54 0.90
C ALA A 30 7.52 3.61 -0.64
N GLN A 31 8.03 4.69 -1.25
CA GLN A 31 8.06 4.83 -2.70
C GLN A 31 8.99 3.79 -3.36
N ARG A 32 10.14 3.53 -2.75
CA ARG A 32 11.07 2.50 -3.21
C ARG A 32 10.43 1.11 -3.16
N TRP A 33 9.86 0.75 -2.02
CA TRP A 33 9.18 -0.52 -1.83
C TRP A 33 8.02 -0.73 -2.82
N GLN A 34 7.18 0.30 -3.01
CA GLN A 34 6.11 0.26 -4.00
C GLN A 34 6.64 0.04 -5.42
N SER A 35 7.74 0.71 -5.79
CA SER A 35 8.34 0.57 -7.12
C SER A 35 8.93 -0.83 -7.35
N GLU A 36 9.53 -1.41 -6.32
CA GLU A 36 10.04 -2.79 -6.34
C GLU A 36 8.88 -3.80 -6.49
N LEU A 37 7.80 -3.64 -5.73
CA LEU A 37 6.58 -4.44 -5.87
C LEU A 37 6.01 -4.37 -7.29
N ASP A 38 5.89 -3.16 -7.84
CA ASP A 38 5.36 -2.93 -9.18
C ASP A 38 6.18 -3.62 -10.26
N SER A 39 7.51 -3.54 -10.16
CA SER A 39 8.43 -4.22 -11.05
C SER A 39 8.24 -5.74 -10.98
N GLN A 40 8.14 -6.30 -9.77
CA GLN A 40 7.98 -7.74 -9.57
C GLN A 40 6.66 -8.26 -10.12
N PHE A 41 5.56 -7.54 -9.88
CA PHE A 41 4.23 -7.94 -10.37
C PHE A 41 4.17 -7.90 -11.90
N ARG A 42 4.74 -6.85 -12.52
CA ARG A 42 4.87 -6.78 -13.98
C ARG A 42 5.69 -7.94 -14.54
N ARG A 43 6.83 -8.26 -13.92
CA ARG A 43 7.70 -9.36 -14.35
C ARG A 43 7.01 -10.72 -14.27
N LEU A 44 6.11 -10.91 -13.32
CA LEU A 44 5.35 -12.14 -13.11
C LEU A 44 4.00 -12.16 -13.85
N ALA A 45 3.68 -11.13 -14.63
CA ALA A 45 2.38 -10.97 -15.28
C ALA A 45 1.18 -11.08 -14.31
N ILE A 46 1.36 -10.59 -13.08
CA ILE A 46 0.31 -10.55 -12.06
C ILE A 46 -0.33 -9.17 -12.12
N ASP A 47 -1.62 -9.08 -12.49
CA ASP A 47 -2.30 -7.78 -12.38
C ASP A 47 -2.54 -7.43 -10.91
N LYS A 48 -2.42 -6.14 -10.62
CA LYS A 48 -2.70 -5.55 -9.32
C LYS A 48 -3.78 -4.48 -9.42
N ILE A 49 -4.45 -4.26 -8.30
CA ILE A 49 -5.33 -3.12 -8.08
C ILE A 49 -4.74 -2.25 -6.98
N GLY A 50 -4.61 -0.95 -7.24
CA GLY A 50 -4.28 0.03 -6.21
C GLY A 50 -5.56 0.50 -5.53
N LEU A 51 -5.59 0.45 -4.20
CA LEU A 51 -6.70 0.95 -3.38
C LEU A 51 -6.16 1.98 -2.39
N SER A 52 -6.98 2.98 -2.09
CA SER A 52 -6.74 3.96 -1.02
C SER A 52 -7.80 3.78 0.05
N THR A 53 -7.44 4.01 1.31
CA THR A 53 -8.39 4.04 2.42
C THR A 53 -9.26 5.30 2.43
N ASP A 54 -8.82 6.32 1.70
CA ASP A 54 -9.44 7.65 1.68
C ASP A 54 -10.40 7.83 0.49
N GLU A 55 -10.56 6.78 -0.33
CA GLU A 55 -11.39 6.78 -1.54
C GLU A 55 -12.31 5.55 -1.57
N ASP A 56 -13.44 5.66 -2.29
CA ASP A 56 -14.30 4.50 -2.53
C ASP A 56 -13.58 3.47 -3.41
N TYR A 57 -13.50 2.23 -2.94
CA TYR A 57 -12.80 1.13 -3.60
C TYR A 57 -13.67 0.41 -4.65
N LEU A 58 -15.00 0.59 -4.63
CA LEU A 58 -15.90 -0.11 -5.55
C LEU A 58 -15.64 0.23 -7.04
N PRO A 59 -15.43 1.50 -7.44
CA PRO A 59 -15.10 1.84 -8.82
C PRO A 59 -13.81 1.16 -9.31
N ALA A 60 -12.79 1.11 -8.46
CA ALA A 60 -11.51 0.48 -8.78
C ALA A 60 -11.69 -1.03 -9.02
N LEU A 61 -12.42 -1.73 -8.13
CA LEU A 61 -12.70 -3.16 -8.28
C LEU A 61 -13.48 -3.45 -9.57
N HIS A 62 -14.53 -2.67 -9.85
CA HIS A 62 -15.32 -2.84 -11.08
C HIS A 62 -14.47 -2.68 -12.34
N ALA A 63 -13.61 -1.67 -12.42
CA ALA A 63 -12.73 -1.46 -13.56
C ALA A 63 -11.75 -2.63 -13.75
N PHE A 64 -11.19 -3.13 -12.66
CA PHE A 64 -10.24 -4.24 -12.66
C PHE A 64 -10.86 -5.55 -13.16
N PHE A 65 -12.07 -5.89 -12.71
CA PHE A 65 -12.75 -7.10 -13.18
C PHE A 65 -13.30 -6.97 -14.60
N LYS A 66 -13.73 -5.78 -15.04
CA LYS A 66 -14.15 -5.55 -16.44
C LYS A 66 -13.01 -5.79 -17.44
N GLY A 67 -11.78 -5.39 -17.11
CA GLY A 67 -10.61 -5.64 -17.96
C GLY A 67 -10.26 -7.13 -18.12
N ARG A 68 -10.68 -7.97 -17.16
CA ARG A 68 -10.47 -9.43 -17.17
C ARG A 68 -11.65 -10.21 -17.76
N GLY A 69 -12.87 -9.66 -17.67
CA GLY A 69 -14.11 -10.26 -18.17
C GLY A 69 -14.38 -10.07 -19.67
N GLY A 70 -13.42 -9.52 -20.42
CA GLY A 70 -13.45 -9.40 -21.89
C GLY A 70 -13.01 -10.64 -22.65
N ALA A 71 -12.97 -11.81 -22.01
CA ALA A 71 -12.99 -13.11 -22.67
C ALA A 71 -14.39 -13.73 -22.47
N GLN A 72 -15.33 -13.32 -23.32
CA GLN A 72 -16.47 -14.15 -23.73
C GLN A 72 -16.27 -14.47 -25.21
#